data_AF-A0A950UHY0-F1
#
_entry.id   AF-A0A950UHY0-F1
#
_cell.length_a   1.000
_cell.length_b   1.000
_cell.length_c   1.000
_cell.angle_alpha   90.00
_cell.angle_beta   90.00
_cell.angle_gamma   90.00
#
_symmetry.space_group_name_H-M   'P 1'
#
loop_
_entity.id
_entity.type
_entity.pdbx_description
1 polymer ?
#
loop_
_entity_poly.entity_id
_entity_poly.type
_entity_poly.pdbx_seq_one_letter_code
_entity_poly.pdbx_strand_id
1 'polypeptide(L)'
;MVGAQPCWKLAYTGSVGSQSLTGIPIVRALRDDPAWADRARIWPFETGLAAPSEAQIVFAEVWPSWWRKEIRADYGPPNDKAQVRSVARIFAAANRTCELPAWFAGDPNLTAEQRHLVETEEAWTLGVISPRRNAPATPNPTLPRLRGRDPCGADRANLTLPRKRGRDDRRESDGGVGAVSPSIANRYDYLRDPAAIYRQSFAAIHAEADLARFPPALRPVALRLAHAAGDTTILDDLAWSRAAAQAGRRALARGMPVLVDAAMVAAGIMQDRLPAQNRIICMLHNRSVSDIAAAQRTTRSAAAVELWRPHLKGAVVAIGNAPTALFRLLELLAEGADQPALVLGFPVGFVGAAEAKQALIDFGDDLAYIALRGRRGGSALAAAAVNALAAGTRT
;
A
#
# COMPACT_ATOMS: atom_id res chain seq x y z
N MET A 1 12.81 -4.71 24.93
CA MET A 1 12.76 -4.51 23.47
C MET A 1 11.34 -4.06 23.07
N VAL A 2 10.92 -2.84 23.42
CA VAL A 2 9.57 -2.32 23.12
C VAL A 2 9.71 -1.26 22.04
N GLY A 3 9.17 -1.51 20.85
CA GLY A 3 9.07 -0.52 19.77
C GLY A 3 9.96 -0.73 18.53
N ALA A 4 10.76 -1.80 18.46
CA ALA A 4 11.31 -2.24 17.17
C ALA A 4 10.16 -2.70 16.27
N GLN A 5 10.21 -2.35 14.99
CA GLN A 5 9.20 -2.71 14.00
C GLN A 5 9.92 -3.37 12.82
N PRO A 6 9.35 -4.41 12.20
CA PRO A 6 9.97 -5.05 11.05
C PRO A 6 10.10 -4.05 9.89
N CYS A 7 11.24 -4.03 9.19
CA CYS A 7 11.37 -3.18 8.00
C CYS A 7 10.45 -3.59 6.86
N TRP A 8 9.77 -4.73 6.91
CA TRP A 8 8.83 -5.12 5.85
C TRP A 8 7.42 -4.59 6.10
N LYS A 9 7.26 -3.72 7.11
CA LYS A 9 5.99 -3.10 7.47
C LYS A 9 5.44 -2.29 6.30
N LEU A 10 4.36 -2.80 5.69
CA LEU A 10 3.70 -2.18 4.52
C LEU A 10 2.72 -1.05 4.87
N ALA A 11 2.44 -0.79 6.16
CA ALA A 11 1.57 0.30 6.61
C ALA A 11 1.87 0.79 8.05
N TYR A 12 1.43 2.02 8.39
CA TYR A 12 1.61 2.72 9.69
C TYR A 12 3.00 3.30 9.98
N THR A 13 3.18 3.94 11.15
CA THR A 13 4.44 4.57 11.58
C THR A 13 5.60 3.58 11.53
N GLY A 14 6.68 3.95 10.84
CA GLY A 14 7.81 3.07 10.54
C GLY A 14 7.62 2.18 9.31
N SER A 15 6.54 2.35 8.54
CA SER A 15 6.36 1.65 7.27
C SER A 15 7.33 2.14 6.21
N VAL A 16 8.02 1.21 5.59
CA VAL A 16 8.92 1.45 4.45
C VAL A 16 8.45 0.69 3.21
N GLY A 17 7.15 0.38 3.10
CA GLY A 17 6.60 -0.47 2.03
C GLY A 17 6.96 -0.03 0.61
N SER A 18 7.10 1.28 0.34
CA SER A 18 7.62 1.78 -0.95
C SER A 18 9.10 1.50 -1.16
N GLN A 19 9.92 1.48 -0.09
CA GLN A 19 11.34 1.11 -0.11
C GLN A 19 11.52 -0.41 -0.19
N SER A 20 10.65 -1.22 0.41
CA SER A 20 10.69 -2.68 0.24
C SER A 20 10.35 -3.05 -1.21
N LEU A 21 9.31 -2.45 -1.79
CA LEU A 21 8.88 -2.70 -3.18
C LEU A 21 9.91 -2.27 -4.23
N THR A 22 10.70 -1.23 -3.96
CA THR A 22 11.74 -0.74 -4.89
C THR A 22 13.15 -1.22 -4.55
N GLY A 23 13.43 -1.48 -3.27
CA GLY A 23 14.73 -1.85 -2.76
C GLY A 23 15.02 -3.34 -2.83
N ILE A 24 14.04 -4.22 -2.54
CA ILE A 24 14.22 -5.68 -2.64
C ILE A 24 14.64 -6.10 -4.06
N PRO A 25 14.01 -5.60 -5.16
CA PRO A 25 14.47 -5.92 -6.51
C PRO A 25 15.91 -5.46 -6.79
N ILE A 26 16.35 -4.35 -6.20
CA ILE A 26 17.72 -3.83 -6.38
C ILE A 26 18.73 -4.65 -5.58
N VAL A 27 18.44 -5.00 -4.33
CA VAL A 27 19.29 -5.88 -3.53
C VAL A 27 19.45 -7.23 -4.22
N ARG A 28 18.35 -7.79 -4.74
CA ARG A 28 18.39 -9.03 -5.53
C ARG A 28 19.23 -8.87 -6.79
N ALA A 29 19.06 -7.78 -7.55
CA ALA A 29 19.85 -7.53 -8.75
C ALA A 29 21.35 -7.38 -8.45
N LEU A 30 21.72 -6.72 -7.35
CA LEU A 30 23.12 -6.58 -6.95
C LEU A 30 23.72 -7.91 -6.46
N ARG A 31 22.93 -8.74 -5.77
CA ARG A 31 23.35 -10.09 -5.39
C ARG A 31 23.54 -10.99 -6.61
N ASP A 32 22.63 -10.91 -7.57
CA ASP A 32 22.65 -11.75 -8.78
C ASP A 32 23.61 -11.23 -9.86
N ASP A 33 24.17 -10.03 -9.67
CA ASP A 33 25.14 -9.44 -10.61
C ASP A 33 26.42 -10.29 -10.63
N PRO A 34 26.83 -10.81 -11.81
CA PRO A 34 28.03 -11.64 -11.93
C PRO A 34 29.31 -11.00 -11.42
N ALA A 35 29.38 -9.66 -11.34
CA ALA A 35 30.55 -8.95 -10.81
C ALA A 35 30.69 -9.05 -9.28
N TRP A 36 29.61 -9.37 -8.58
CA TRP A 36 29.56 -9.35 -7.11
C TRP A 36 29.01 -10.63 -6.49
N ALA A 37 28.36 -11.50 -7.27
CA ALA A 37 27.64 -12.68 -6.77
C ALA A 37 28.50 -13.64 -5.92
N ASP A 38 29.80 -13.75 -6.21
CA ASP A 38 30.73 -14.57 -5.45
C ASP A 38 31.13 -13.91 -4.10
N ARG A 39 31.15 -12.58 -4.05
CA ARG A 39 31.67 -11.76 -2.94
C ARG A 39 30.60 -11.04 -2.13
N ALA A 40 29.33 -11.11 -2.52
CA ALA A 40 28.22 -10.51 -1.81
C ALA A 40 27.43 -11.57 -1.04
N ARG A 41 26.99 -11.23 0.18
CA ARG A 41 26.09 -12.08 0.98
C ARG A 41 24.97 -11.26 1.59
N ILE A 42 23.80 -11.87 1.73
CA ILE A 42 22.64 -11.35 2.44
C ILE A 42 22.64 -11.97 3.84
N TRP A 43 22.88 -11.15 4.86
CA TRP A 43 22.80 -11.56 6.25
C TRP A 43 21.37 -11.37 6.79
N PRO A 44 20.83 -12.32 7.59
CA PRO A 44 21.45 -13.57 8.05
C PRO A 44 21.25 -14.75 7.08
N PHE A 45 20.46 -14.59 6.02
CA PHE A 45 19.92 -15.71 5.23
C PHE A 45 20.96 -16.60 4.54
N GLU A 46 22.12 -16.04 4.15
CA GLU A 46 23.19 -16.78 3.45
C GLU A 46 24.38 -17.12 4.35
N THR A 47 24.38 -16.61 5.58
CA THR A 47 25.57 -16.61 6.46
C THR A 47 25.27 -17.16 7.84
N GLY A 48 23.99 -17.34 8.17
CA GLY A 48 23.50 -17.50 9.53
C GLY A 48 23.73 -16.23 10.37
N LEU A 49 23.41 -16.33 11.66
CA LEU A 49 23.78 -15.35 12.69
C LEU A 49 25.27 -15.50 13.04
N ALA A 50 26.14 -15.25 12.06
CA ALA A 50 27.58 -15.24 12.17
C ALA A 50 28.19 -14.15 11.26
N ALA A 51 29.40 -13.71 11.60
CA ALA A 51 30.12 -12.75 10.78
C ALA A 51 30.47 -13.36 9.41
N PRO A 52 30.13 -12.70 8.29
CA PRO A 52 30.37 -13.25 6.96
C PRO A 52 31.82 -13.07 6.55
N SER A 53 32.68 -14.03 6.90
CA SER A 53 34.14 -13.99 6.67
C SER A 53 34.53 -14.00 5.18
N GLU A 54 33.71 -14.60 4.33
CA GLU A 54 33.98 -14.72 2.88
C GLU A 54 33.36 -13.59 2.04
N ALA A 55 32.54 -12.74 2.65
CA ALA A 55 31.84 -11.66 1.96
C ALA A 55 32.65 -10.37 1.99
N GLN A 56 32.76 -9.71 0.84
CA GLN A 56 33.26 -8.34 0.76
C GLN A 56 32.15 -7.30 0.79
N ILE A 57 30.95 -7.70 0.38
CA ILE A 57 29.75 -6.88 0.45
C ILE A 57 28.70 -7.65 1.25
N VAL A 58 28.16 -7.01 2.28
CA VAL A 58 27.10 -7.61 3.09
C VAL A 58 25.87 -6.74 2.97
N PHE A 59 24.79 -7.33 2.49
CA PHE A 59 23.46 -6.74 2.58
C PHE A 59 22.84 -7.17 3.90
N ALA A 60 22.60 -6.20 4.79
CA ALA A 60 22.00 -6.42 6.09
C ALA A 60 20.97 -5.33 6.38
N GLU A 61 19.94 -5.68 7.12
CA GLU A 61 19.04 -4.70 7.70
C GLU A 61 19.79 -3.90 8.77
N VAL A 62 19.60 -2.58 8.76
CA VAL A 62 20.19 -1.67 9.76
C VAL A 62 19.07 -0.92 10.44
N TRP A 63 19.12 -0.85 11.77
CA TRP A 63 18.19 -0.08 12.59
C TRP A 63 18.87 1.18 13.17
N PRO A 64 18.78 2.34 12.50
CA PRO A 64 19.37 3.59 13.00
C PRO A 64 18.88 3.98 14.40
N SER A 65 17.70 3.50 14.80
CA SER A 65 17.15 3.75 16.14
C SER A 65 18.04 3.30 17.29
N TRP A 66 18.97 2.37 17.07
CA TRP A 66 19.96 1.98 18.08
C TRP A 66 20.91 3.10 18.47
N TRP A 67 21.22 4.02 17.54
CA TRP A 67 22.14 5.13 17.76
C TRP A 67 21.43 6.49 17.72
N ARG A 68 20.21 6.54 18.26
CA ARG A 68 19.33 7.70 18.13
C ARG A 68 19.96 8.98 18.70
N LYS A 69 20.77 8.89 19.76
CA LYS A 69 21.39 10.05 20.40
C LYS A 69 22.54 10.59 19.54
N GLU A 70 23.38 9.69 19.07
CA GLU A 70 24.57 9.92 18.25
C GLU A 70 24.18 10.50 16.89
N ILE A 71 23.13 9.95 16.28
CA ILE A 71 22.60 10.41 14.99
C ILE A 71 21.94 11.79 15.14
N ARG A 72 21.18 12.04 16.21
CA ARG A 72 20.52 13.34 16.44
C ARG A 72 21.51 14.48 16.66
N ALA A 73 22.69 14.19 17.21
CA ALA A 73 23.74 15.18 17.39
C ALA A 73 24.30 15.72 16.05
N ASP A 74 24.11 14.98 14.94
CA ASP A 74 24.60 15.31 13.59
C ASP A 74 23.47 15.83 12.68
N TYR A 75 22.25 16.04 13.21
CA TYR A 75 21.10 16.47 12.41
C TYR A 75 21.24 17.89 11.87
N GLY A 76 21.10 18.01 10.55
CA GLY A 76 20.88 19.24 9.81
C GLY A 76 20.05 18.94 8.55
N PRO A 77 19.38 19.95 7.95
CA PRO A 77 18.56 19.72 6.77
C PRO A 77 19.44 19.37 5.55
N PRO A 78 19.15 18.28 4.80
CA PRO A 78 18.08 17.30 5.02
C PRO A 78 18.46 16.19 6.02
N ASN A 79 17.55 15.92 6.97
CA ASN A 79 17.78 15.04 8.12
C ASN A 79 18.17 13.60 7.73
N ASP A 80 17.60 13.06 6.65
CA ASP A 80 17.90 11.69 6.20
C ASP A 80 19.35 11.53 5.73
N LYS A 81 19.93 12.58 5.14
CA LYS A 81 21.35 12.59 4.74
C LYS A 81 22.27 12.53 5.95
N ALA A 82 21.91 13.23 7.03
CA ALA A 82 22.66 13.17 8.28
C ALA A 82 22.61 11.73 8.83
N GLN A 83 21.41 11.14 8.92
CA GLN A 83 21.24 9.77 9.39
C GLN A 83 22.10 8.75 8.64
N VAL A 84 22.08 8.75 7.30
CA VAL A 84 22.90 7.82 6.49
C VAL A 84 24.40 8.02 6.77
N ARG A 85 24.88 9.26 6.83
CA ARG A 85 26.30 9.55 7.09
C ARG A 85 26.74 9.12 8.48
N SER A 86 25.92 9.39 9.50
CA SER A 86 26.24 9.03 10.88
C SER A 86 26.28 7.50 11.05
N VAL A 87 25.29 6.78 10.49
CA VAL A 87 25.28 5.31 10.49
C VAL A 87 26.51 4.75 9.77
N ALA A 88 26.87 5.28 8.60
CA ALA A 88 28.07 4.83 7.88
C ALA A 88 29.36 5.05 8.70
N ARG A 89 29.48 6.17 9.42
CA ARG A 89 30.63 6.43 10.31
C ARG A 89 30.69 5.47 11.49
N ILE A 90 29.54 5.13 12.07
CA ILE A 90 29.44 4.17 13.18
C ILE A 90 29.93 2.80 12.73
N PHE A 91 29.43 2.28 11.60
CA PHE A 91 29.89 1.01 11.05
C PHE A 91 31.38 1.04 10.68
N ALA A 92 31.86 2.14 10.09
CA ALA A 92 33.29 2.29 9.78
C ALA A 92 34.17 2.34 11.04
N ALA A 93 33.70 2.94 12.13
CA ALA A 93 34.40 2.94 13.41
C ALA A 93 34.44 1.53 14.02
N ALA A 94 33.30 0.85 14.09
CA ALA A 94 33.20 -0.52 14.60
C ALA A 94 34.05 -1.51 13.79
N ASN A 95 34.16 -1.30 12.48
CA ASN A 95 35.06 -2.09 11.64
C ASN A 95 36.55 -1.84 11.99
N ARG A 96 36.94 -0.59 12.24
CA ARG A 96 38.32 -0.24 12.62
C ARG A 96 38.71 -0.74 14.01
N THR A 97 37.76 -0.82 14.93
CA THR A 97 37.99 -1.35 16.28
C THR A 97 37.74 -2.86 16.39
N CYS A 98 37.47 -3.53 15.26
CA CYS A 98 37.18 -4.96 15.19
C CYS A 98 35.95 -5.42 16.00
N GLU A 99 35.02 -4.51 16.30
CA GLU A 99 33.77 -4.80 17.01
C GLU A 99 32.66 -5.30 16.07
N LEU A 100 32.71 -4.90 14.78
CA LEU A 100 31.66 -5.18 13.81
C LEU A 100 31.32 -6.68 13.63
N PRO A 101 32.29 -7.62 13.60
CA PRO A 101 31.97 -9.05 13.49
C PRO A 101 31.03 -9.57 14.59
N ALA A 102 31.16 -9.07 15.82
CA ALA A 102 30.31 -9.49 16.93
C ALA A 102 28.84 -9.10 16.75
N TRP A 103 28.54 -8.06 15.97
CA TRP A 103 27.19 -7.57 15.76
C TRP A 103 26.34 -8.54 14.92
N PHE A 104 26.96 -9.47 14.19
CA PHE A 104 26.28 -10.47 13.37
C PHE A 104 25.88 -11.74 14.15
N ALA A 105 26.34 -11.91 15.39
CA ALA A 105 26.15 -13.15 16.16
C ALA A 105 24.71 -13.40 16.66
N GLY A 106 23.86 -12.36 16.60
CA GLY A 106 22.50 -12.38 17.16
C GLY A 106 22.48 -12.44 18.69
N ASP A 107 21.28 -12.60 19.27
CA ASP A 107 21.13 -12.75 20.72
C ASP A 107 21.62 -14.16 21.14
N PRO A 108 22.58 -14.26 22.09
CA PRO A 108 23.11 -15.55 22.53
C PRO A 108 22.09 -16.45 23.22
N ASN A 109 20.94 -15.91 23.65
CA ASN A 109 19.89 -16.66 24.35
C ASN A 109 18.82 -17.27 23.43
N LEU A 110 18.95 -17.12 22.10
CA LEU A 110 18.00 -17.71 21.16
C LEU A 110 18.04 -19.24 21.22
N THR A 111 16.87 -19.87 21.22
CA THR A 111 16.77 -21.32 21.02
C THR A 111 17.16 -21.69 19.59
N ALA A 112 17.46 -22.97 19.33
CA ALA A 112 17.76 -23.45 17.98
C ALA A 112 16.61 -23.18 16.99
N GLU A 113 15.36 -23.33 17.43
CA GLU A 113 14.17 -23.04 16.63
C GLU A 113 14.03 -21.54 16.31
N GLN A 114 14.22 -20.68 17.31
CA GLN A 114 14.19 -19.22 17.10
C GLN A 114 15.32 -18.75 16.19
N ARG A 115 16.52 -19.32 16.34
CA ARG A 115 17.66 -19.05 15.45
C ARG A 115 17.32 -19.47 14.01
N HIS A 116 16.77 -20.67 13.83
CA HIS A 116 16.36 -21.14 12.51
C HIS A 116 15.31 -20.22 11.88
N LEU A 117 14.34 -19.76 12.67
CA LEU A 117 13.31 -18.83 12.23
C LEU A 117 13.94 -17.50 11.79
N VAL A 118 14.84 -16.90 12.58
CA VAL A 118 15.57 -15.68 12.19
C VAL A 118 16.38 -15.86 10.90
N GLU A 119 16.97 -17.03 10.69
CA GLU A 119 17.83 -17.32 9.53
C GLU A 119 17.04 -17.71 8.27
N THR A 120 15.72 -17.97 8.35
CA THR A 120 14.95 -18.51 7.22
C THR A 120 13.63 -17.79 6.95
N GLU A 121 13.04 -17.16 7.96
CA GLU A 121 11.81 -16.40 7.82
C GLU A 121 12.03 -15.26 6.82
N GLU A 122 11.19 -15.23 5.78
CA GLU A 122 11.22 -14.22 4.70
C GLU A 122 12.43 -14.24 3.74
N ALA A 123 13.38 -15.18 3.87
CA ALA A 123 14.52 -15.32 2.95
C ALA A 123 14.11 -15.46 1.46
N TRP A 124 12.93 -16.04 1.23
CA TRP A 124 12.32 -16.20 -0.09
C TRP A 124 12.05 -14.87 -0.82
N THR A 125 11.85 -13.77 -0.09
CA THR A 125 11.60 -12.44 -0.66
C THR A 125 12.81 -11.90 -1.43
N LEU A 126 14.01 -12.26 -0.98
CA LEU A 126 15.28 -11.93 -1.62
C LEU A 126 15.75 -13.05 -2.57
N GLY A 127 14.94 -14.10 -2.77
CA GLY A 127 15.27 -15.24 -3.61
C GLY A 127 16.39 -16.12 -3.03
N VAL A 128 16.64 -16.05 -1.72
CA VAL A 128 17.53 -16.97 -0.99
C VAL A 128 16.68 -18.19 -0.62
N ILE A 129 16.70 -19.21 -1.48
CA ILE A 129 15.93 -20.45 -1.29
C ILE A 129 16.89 -21.64 -1.46
N SER A 130 16.73 -22.68 -0.62
CA SER A 130 17.25 -24.04 -0.81
C SER A 130 17.09 -24.53 -2.26
N PRO A 131 17.92 -25.48 -2.74
CA PRO A 131 18.56 -25.45 -4.06
C PRO A 131 17.62 -25.19 -5.26
N ARG A 132 18.12 -24.34 -6.16
CA ARG A 132 17.53 -23.83 -7.41
C ARG A 132 16.57 -24.81 -8.10
N ARG A 133 15.27 -24.52 -8.05
CA ARG A 133 14.35 -24.92 -9.13
C ARG A 133 14.38 -23.84 -10.21
N ASN A 134 14.73 -24.25 -11.44
CA ASN A 134 14.88 -23.42 -12.63
C ASN A 134 13.77 -22.36 -12.76
N ALA A 135 14.06 -21.14 -12.32
CA ALA A 135 13.28 -19.96 -12.67
C ALA A 135 13.95 -19.29 -13.87
N PRO A 136 13.20 -18.86 -14.90
CA PRO A 136 13.75 -18.16 -16.04
C PRO A 136 14.41 -16.85 -15.61
N ALA A 137 15.49 -16.47 -16.29
CA ALA A 137 16.24 -15.25 -16.00
C ALA A 137 15.33 -14.02 -16.09
N THR A 138 15.09 -13.37 -14.95
CA THR A 138 14.43 -12.06 -14.90
C THR A 138 15.37 -11.02 -15.52
N PRO A 139 14.86 -10.09 -16.34
CA PRO A 139 15.68 -9.03 -16.92
C PRO A 139 16.34 -8.18 -15.83
N ASN A 140 17.64 -7.92 -15.99
CA ASN A 140 18.41 -7.06 -15.08
C ASN A 140 17.76 -5.68 -15.00
N PRO A 141 17.32 -5.22 -13.82
CA PRO A 141 16.88 -3.84 -13.67
C PRO A 141 18.05 -2.93 -13.99
N THR A 142 17.81 -1.91 -14.81
CA THR A 142 18.85 -0.94 -15.16
C THR A 142 19.15 -0.11 -13.91
N LEU A 143 20.34 -0.27 -13.33
CA LEU A 143 20.76 0.60 -12.23
C LEU A 143 20.70 2.07 -12.68
N PRO A 144 20.19 2.99 -11.85
CA PRO A 144 20.23 4.41 -12.16
C PRO A 144 21.68 4.82 -12.42
N ARG A 145 22.00 5.30 -13.63
CA ARG A 145 23.32 5.88 -13.89
C ARG A 145 23.51 7.06 -12.95
N LEU A 146 24.42 6.92 -11.99
CA LEU A 146 24.89 8.03 -11.17
C LEU A 146 25.43 9.10 -12.12
N ARG A 147 24.72 10.22 -12.28
CA ARG A 147 25.24 11.36 -13.04
C ARG A 147 26.50 11.86 -12.35
N GLY A 148 27.60 11.90 -13.09
CA GLY A 148 28.85 12.54 -12.66
C GLY A 148 29.97 11.56 -12.35
N ARG A 149 30.38 10.76 -13.33
CA ARG A 149 31.75 10.23 -13.43
C ARG A 149 32.01 9.87 -14.89
N ASP A 150 32.67 10.78 -15.61
CA ASP A 150 33.39 10.41 -16.82
C ASP A 150 34.60 9.55 -16.41
N PRO A 151 34.88 8.44 -17.10
CA PRO A 151 36.02 7.59 -16.81
C PRO A 151 37.21 8.05 -17.67
N CYS A 152 37.98 9.04 -17.21
CA CYS A 152 39.41 9.23 -17.49
C CYS A 152 39.88 10.62 -17.05
N GLY A 153 41.09 10.69 -16.50
CA GLY A 153 41.86 11.94 -16.38
C GLY A 153 42.17 12.33 -14.93
N ALA A 154 43.45 12.26 -14.60
CA ALA A 154 44.03 12.78 -13.37
C ALA A 154 43.80 14.30 -13.23
N ASP A 155 43.43 14.77 -12.03
CA ASP A 155 44.30 15.63 -11.21
C ASP A 155 43.63 16.05 -9.89
N ARG A 156 44.44 16.06 -8.83
CA ARG A 156 44.08 16.61 -7.51
C ARG A 156 44.27 18.13 -7.54
N ALA A 157 43.21 18.92 -7.34
CA ALA A 157 43.22 20.16 -6.54
C ALA A 157 41.85 20.87 -6.59
N ASN A 158 41.46 21.47 -5.45
CA ASN A 158 40.36 22.42 -5.26
C ASN A 158 38.92 21.92 -5.42
N LEU A 159 38.43 21.22 -4.39
CA LEU A 159 37.01 21.15 -4.07
C LEU A 159 36.57 22.44 -3.34
N THR A 160 36.12 23.44 -4.10
CA THR A 160 35.25 24.49 -3.56
C THR A 160 33.87 24.33 -4.20
N LEU A 161 32.90 23.86 -3.41
CA LEU A 161 31.50 23.77 -3.85
C LEU A 161 30.94 25.19 -4.04
N PRO A 162 30.29 25.53 -5.17
CA PRO A 162 29.74 26.85 -5.37
C PRO A 162 28.55 27.10 -4.44
N ARG A 163 28.59 28.25 -3.75
CA ARG A 163 27.53 28.75 -2.87
C ARG A 163 26.29 29.12 -3.69
N LYS A 164 25.13 28.61 -3.27
CA LYS A 164 23.82 29.00 -3.78
C LYS A 164 23.50 30.41 -3.24
N ARG A 165 23.56 31.45 -4.09
CA ARG A 165 23.04 32.79 -3.74
C ARG A 165 21.52 32.80 -3.93
N GLY A 166 20.87 33.43 -2.96
CA GLY A 166 19.43 33.58 -2.88
C GLY A 166 18.89 34.54 -3.94
N ARG A 167 17.58 34.40 -4.09
CA ARG A 167 16.62 35.29 -4.73
C ARG A 167 16.86 36.75 -4.29
N ASP A 168 17.30 37.58 -5.22
CA ASP A 168 16.78 38.93 -5.47
C ASP A 168 17.43 39.49 -6.75
N ASP A 169 16.64 40.31 -7.45
CA ASP A 169 16.95 41.23 -8.56
C ASP A 169 16.12 40.99 -9.82
N ARG A 170 14.95 41.66 -9.84
CA ARG A 170 14.31 42.14 -11.06
C ARG A 170 15.12 43.35 -11.55
N ARG A 171 15.63 43.32 -12.79
CA ARG A 171 15.66 44.45 -13.73
C ARG A 171 16.15 44.00 -15.11
N GLU A 172 15.72 44.75 -16.09
CA GLU A 172 15.71 44.51 -17.54
C GLU A 172 17.11 44.35 -18.17
N SER A 173 17.17 43.64 -19.29
CA SER A 173 17.91 44.07 -20.51
C SER A 173 17.74 43.07 -21.66
N ASP A 174 17.28 43.62 -22.79
CA ASP A 174 17.61 43.35 -24.18
C ASP A 174 17.91 41.93 -24.69
N GLY A 175 17.03 41.49 -25.60
CA GLY A 175 17.40 41.39 -27.02
C GLY A 175 18.67 40.61 -27.35
N GLY A 176 18.60 39.29 -27.28
CA GLY A 176 19.59 38.40 -27.87
C GLY A 176 18.92 37.14 -28.41
N VAL A 177 18.96 36.95 -29.73
CA VAL A 177 18.52 35.74 -30.42
C VAL A 177 19.43 34.59 -30.02
N GLY A 178 19.17 34.01 -28.85
CA GLY A 178 19.80 32.79 -28.36
C GLY A 178 19.03 31.60 -28.90
N ALA A 179 19.70 30.78 -29.71
CA ALA A 179 19.19 29.53 -30.24
C ALA A 179 18.42 28.75 -29.16
N VAL A 180 17.13 28.51 -29.45
CA VAL A 180 16.25 27.71 -28.61
C VAL A 180 16.87 26.32 -28.54
N SER A 181 17.54 26.03 -27.43
CA SER A 181 17.87 24.65 -27.06
C SER A 181 16.55 23.90 -27.08
N PRO A 182 16.43 22.77 -27.81
CA PRO A 182 15.16 22.06 -27.89
C PRO A 182 14.76 21.73 -26.46
N SER A 183 13.64 22.30 -26.02
CA SER A 183 12.95 21.79 -24.85
C SER A 183 12.81 20.29 -25.08
N ILE A 184 12.95 19.48 -24.05
CA ILE A 184 12.68 18.05 -24.15
C ILE A 184 11.18 17.95 -24.46
N ALA A 185 10.83 18.08 -25.73
CA ALA A 185 9.48 18.00 -26.24
C ALA A 185 9.01 16.61 -25.87
N ASN A 186 8.05 16.59 -24.95
CA ASN A 186 7.31 15.45 -24.44
C ASN A 186 7.79 14.09 -24.95
N ARG A 187 8.75 13.52 -24.24
CA ARG A 187 9.36 12.19 -24.49
C ARG A 187 8.34 11.04 -24.63
N TYR A 188 7.11 11.24 -24.16
CA TYR A 188 6.04 10.26 -24.19
C TYR A 188 4.79 10.87 -24.79
N ASP A 189 4.24 10.19 -25.80
CA ASP A 189 2.93 10.48 -26.37
C ASP A 189 1.85 9.77 -25.55
N TYR A 190 0.94 10.55 -24.97
CA TYR A 190 -0.19 10.03 -24.19
C TYR A 190 -1.30 11.08 -24.15
N LEU A 191 -2.54 10.61 -24.02
CA LEU A 191 -3.70 11.47 -23.89
C LEU A 191 -3.63 12.30 -22.60
N ARG A 192 -3.71 13.63 -22.73
CA ARG A 192 -3.59 14.58 -21.60
C ARG A 192 -4.91 15.24 -21.20
N ASP A 193 -5.97 15.06 -21.98
CA ASP A 193 -7.31 15.55 -21.64
C ASP A 193 -8.00 14.56 -20.67
N PRO A 194 -8.23 14.93 -19.40
CA PRO A 194 -8.88 14.05 -18.43
C PRO A 194 -10.29 13.64 -18.85
N ALA A 195 -11.04 14.52 -19.51
CA ALA A 195 -12.40 14.21 -19.95
C ALA A 195 -12.39 13.21 -21.10
N ALA A 196 -11.44 13.33 -22.04
CA ALA A 196 -11.25 12.33 -23.10
C ALA A 196 -10.80 10.97 -22.55
N ILE A 197 -9.92 10.93 -21.54
CA ILE A 197 -9.50 9.68 -20.88
C ILE A 197 -10.71 8.95 -20.29
N TYR A 198 -11.58 9.67 -19.56
CA TYR A 198 -12.80 9.07 -19.00
C TYR A 198 -13.75 8.55 -20.08
N ARG A 199 -13.98 9.33 -21.15
CA ARG A 199 -14.84 8.90 -22.27
C ARG A 199 -14.30 7.65 -22.95
N GLN A 200 -13.00 7.62 -23.26
CA GLN A 200 -12.37 6.46 -23.89
C GLN A 200 -12.38 5.22 -22.99
N SER A 201 -12.11 5.39 -21.69
CA SER A 201 -12.16 4.26 -20.74
C SER A 201 -13.56 3.64 -20.65
N PHE A 202 -14.62 4.45 -20.57
CA PHE A 202 -15.98 3.91 -20.51
C PHE A 202 -16.42 3.29 -21.84
N ALA A 203 -16.00 3.85 -22.98
CA ALA A 203 -16.24 3.25 -24.28
C ALA A 203 -15.60 1.86 -24.40
N ALA A 204 -14.36 1.69 -23.91
CA ALA A 204 -13.69 0.39 -23.88
C ALA A 204 -14.45 -0.63 -23.02
N ILE A 205 -14.89 -0.23 -21.82
CA ILE A 205 -15.68 -1.12 -20.94
C ILE A 205 -17.01 -1.52 -21.60
N HIS A 206 -17.69 -0.60 -22.29
CA HIS A 206 -18.91 -0.92 -23.03
C HIS A 206 -18.69 -1.90 -24.19
N ALA A 207 -17.49 -1.92 -24.78
CA ALA A 207 -17.14 -2.87 -25.84
C ALA A 207 -16.78 -4.26 -25.27
N GLU A 208 -16.22 -4.32 -24.06
CA GLU A 208 -15.74 -5.55 -23.44
C GLU A 208 -16.75 -6.24 -22.51
N ALA A 209 -17.73 -5.50 -21.98
CA ALA A 209 -18.70 -6.00 -21.00
C ALA A 209 -20.16 -5.81 -21.45
N ASP A 210 -20.95 -6.88 -21.37
CA ASP A 210 -22.40 -6.80 -21.49
C ASP A 210 -23.02 -6.20 -20.23
N LEU A 211 -23.13 -4.86 -20.21
CA LEU A 211 -23.81 -4.15 -19.13
C LEU A 211 -25.35 -4.26 -19.21
N ALA A 212 -25.91 -4.70 -20.35
CA ALA A 212 -27.36 -4.78 -20.51
C ALA A 212 -27.96 -5.90 -19.64
N ARG A 213 -27.18 -6.95 -19.32
CA ARG A 213 -27.54 -8.02 -18.37
C ARG A 213 -27.85 -7.53 -16.96
N PHE A 214 -27.38 -6.34 -16.58
CA PHE A 214 -27.67 -5.74 -15.27
C PHE A 214 -28.93 -4.89 -15.31
N PRO A 215 -29.73 -4.86 -14.22
CA PRO A 215 -30.85 -3.93 -14.08
C PRO A 215 -30.39 -2.48 -14.28
N PRO A 216 -31.19 -1.59 -14.90
CA PRO A 216 -30.79 -0.21 -15.19
C PRO A 216 -30.22 0.56 -13.99
N ALA A 217 -30.77 0.32 -12.79
CA ALA A 217 -30.30 0.95 -11.56
C ALA A 217 -28.89 0.47 -11.12
N LEU A 218 -28.45 -0.71 -11.55
CA LEU A 218 -27.17 -1.32 -11.18
C LEU A 218 -26.08 -1.08 -12.25
N ARG A 219 -26.44 -0.78 -13.50
CA ARG A 219 -25.48 -0.54 -14.60
C ARG A 219 -24.39 0.50 -14.26
N PRO A 220 -24.70 1.65 -13.63
CA PRO A 220 -23.66 2.61 -13.25
C PRO A 220 -22.70 2.07 -12.20
N VAL A 221 -23.17 1.19 -11.31
CA VAL A 221 -22.32 0.52 -10.31
C VAL A 221 -21.40 -0.48 -11.00
N ALA A 222 -21.94 -1.35 -11.86
CA ALA A 222 -21.16 -2.32 -12.63
C ALA A 222 -20.07 -1.64 -13.48
N LEU A 223 -20.42 -0.61 -14.27
CA LEU A 223 -19.46 0.17 -15.06
C LEU A 223 -18.32 0.71 -14.20
N ARG A 224 -18.65 1.28 -13.03
CA ARG A 224 -17.64 1.90 -12.16
C ARG A 224 -16.77 0.88 -11.44
N LEU A 225 -17.31 -0.31 -11.15
CA LEU A 225 -16.54 -1.43 -10.60
C LEU A 225 -15.51 -1.94 -11.61
N ALA A 226 -15.91 -2.18 -12.86
CA ALA A 226 -14.99 -2.60 -13.92
C ALA A 226 -13.89 -1.56 -14.17
N HIS A 227 -14.25 -0.27 -14.21
CA HIS A 227 -13.28 0.82 -14.33
C HIS A 227 -12.28 0.87 -13.17
N ALA A 228 -12.76 0.72 -11.93
CA ALA A 228 -11.91 0.75 -10.75
C ALA A 228 -11.01 -0.48 -10.63
N ALA A 229 -11.46 -1.63 -11.15
CA ALA A 229 -10.66 -2.85 -11.22
C ALA A 229 -9.64 -2.83 -12.38
N GLY A 230 -9.94 -2.09 -13.45
CA GLY A 230 -9.26 -2.25 -14.73
C GLY A 230 -9.51 -3.62 -15.37
N ASP A 231 -10.61 -4.29 -15.00
CA ASP A 231 -10.94 -5.67 -15.36
C ASP A 231 -12.46 -5.83 -15.46
N THR A 232 -12.96 -6.14 -16.66
CA THR A 232 -14.39 -6.36 -16.92
C THR A 232 -14.89 -7.72 -16.43
N THR A 233 -14.00 -8.71 -16.27
CA THR A 233 -14.37 -10.06 -15.80
C THR A 233 -14.81 -10.08 -14.34
N ILE A 234 -14.56 -9.00 -13.60
CA ILE A 234 -15.04 -8.85 -12.22
C ILE A 234 -16.56 -8.82 -12.13
N LEU A 235 -17.22 -8.45 -13.23
CA LEU A 235 -18.67 -8.35 -13.30
C LEU A 235 -19.35 -9.72 -13.28
N ASP A 236 -18.64 -10.80 -13.61
CA ASP A 236 -19.18 -12.16 -13.57
C ASP A 236 -19.40 -12.66 -12.14
N ASP A 237 -18.63 -12.12 -11.19
CA ASP A 237 -18.75 -12.44 -9.77
C ASP A 237 -19.77 -11.55 -9.04
N LEU A 238 -20.39 -10.57 -9.71
CA LEU A 238 -21.26 -9.60 -9.07
C LEU A 238 -22.55 -10.24 -8.55
N ALA A 239 -22.84 -10.02 -7.27
CA ALA A 239 -24.04 -10.46 -6.56
C ALA A 239 -24.80 -9.24 -6.07
N TRP A 240 -26.13 -9.28 -6.09
CA TRP A 240 -26.96 -8.22 -5.53
C TRP A 240 -28.32 -8.77 -5.10
N SER A 241 -28.91 -8.16 -4.07
CA SER A 241 -30.32 -8.40 -3.74
C SER A 241 -31.25 -7.43 -4.48
N ARG A 242 -32.56 -7.72 -4.45
CA ARG A 242 -33.57 -6.92 -5.15
C ARG A 242 -33.55 -5.47 -4.65
N ALA A 243 -33.58 -4.52 -5.59
CA ALA A 243 -33.58 -3.08 -5.33
C ALA A 243 -32.37 -2.52 -4.54
N ALA A 244 -31.27 -3.27 -4.37
CA ALA A 244 -30.11 -2.85 -3.58
C ALA A 244 -29.54 -1.47 -4.00
N ALA A 245 -29.37 -1.24 -5.31
CA ALA A 245 -28.88 0.05 -5.81
C ALA A 245 -29.83 1.21 -5.49
N GLN A 246 -31.14 0.98 -5.49
CA GLN A 246 -32.14 2.01 -5.17
C GLN A 246 -32.19 2.28 -3.66
N ALA A 247 -32.04 1.25 -2.83
CA ALA A 247 -31.95 1.37 -1.38
C ALA A 247 -30.75 2.25 -0.97
N GLY A 248 -29.56 1.97 -1.53
CA GLY A 248 -28.36 2.79 -1.29
C GLY A 248 -28.51 4.24 -1.75
N ARG A 249 -29.05 4.46 -2.95
CA ARG A 249 -29.32 5.84 -3.45
C ARG A 249 -30.26 6.61 -2.53
N ARG A 250 -31.36 5.99 -2.09
CA ARG A 250 -32.31 6.63 -1.16
C ARG A 250 -31.69 6.93 0.19
N ALA A 251 -30.89 6.03 0.74
CA ALA A 251 -30.19 6.23 2.00
C ALA A 251 -29.21 7.42 1.91
N LEU A 252 -28.40 7.47 0.85
CA LEU A 252 -27.50 8.58 0.61
C LEU A 252 -28.27 9.90 0.44
N ALA A 253 -29.31 9.93 -0.39
CA ALA A 253 -30.13 11.13 -0.57
C ALA A 253 -30.80 11.63 0.72
N ARG A 254 -31.10 10.74 1.67
CA ARG A 254 -31.65 11.07 3.00
C ARG A 254 -30.60 11.54 4.02
N GLY A 255 -29.32 11.63 3.65
CA GLY A 255 -28.26 12.05 4.57
C GLY A 255 -27.73 10.94 5.49
N MET A 256 -28.09 9.67 5.24
CA MET A 256 -27.61 8.56 6.06
C MET A 256 -26.07 8.41 5.96
N PRO A 257 -25.39 8.01 7.04
CA PRO A 257 -23.92 7.91 7.03
C PRO A 257 -23.45 6.73 6.17
N VAL A 258 -22.19 6.83 5.73
CA VAL A 258 -21.45 5.73 5.11
C VAL A 258 -20.48 5.16 6.14
N LEU A 259 -20.74 3.94 6.59
CA LEU A 259 -19.88 3.21 7.53
C LEU A 259 -18.85 2.41 6.75
N VAL A 260 -17.57 2.56 7.08
CA VAL A 260 -16.48 1.91 6.33
C VAL A 260 -15.49 1.18 7.22
N ASP A 261 -15.04 0.00 6.77
CA ASP A 261 -14.15 -0.88 7.53
C ASP A 261 -12.69 -0.41 7.55
N ALA A 262 -12.25 0.30 6.51
CA ALA A 262 -10.88 0.75 6.35
C ALA A 262 -10.78 2.21 5.91
N ALA A 263 -9.73 2.90 6.36
CA ALA A 263 -9.43 4.28 5.97
C ALA A 263 -9.24 4.45 4.46
N MET A 264 -8.76 3.42 3.75
CA MET A 264 -8.65 3.44 2.29
C MET A 264 -10.01 3.50 1.59
N VAL A 265 -11.05 2.86 2.13
CA VAL A 265 -12.42 2.99 1.60
C VAL A 265 -12.90 4.42 1.80
N ALA A 266 -12.69 4.98 3.00
CA ALA A 266 -13.05 6.37 3.31
C ALA A 266 -12.39 7.36 2.33
N ALA A 267 -11.10 7.19 2.09
CA ALA A 267 -10.30 8.06 1.22
C ALA A 267 -10.69 7.95 -0.27
N GLY A 268 -11.21 6.80 -0.70
CA GLY A 268 -11.65 6.60 -2.09
C GLY A 268 -13.04 7.18 -2.39
N ILE A 269 -13.82 7.53 -1.37
CA ILE A 269 -15.16 8.12 -1.55
C ILE A 269 -15.00 9.61 -1.87
N MET A 270 -15.61 10.05 -2.97
CA MET A 270 -15.61 11.45 -3.39
C MET A 270 -16.63 12.23 -2.56
N GLN A 271 -16.19 12.80 -1.44
CA GLN A 271 -17.04 13.52 -0.49
C GLN A 271 -17.90 14.60 -1.15
N ASP A 272 -17.32 15.39 -2.05
CA ASP A 272 -18.02 16.46 -2.79
C ASP A 272 -19.15 15.93 -3.69
N ARG A 273 -19.19 14.62 -3.96
CA ARG A 273 -20.22 13.97 -4.78
C ARG A 273 -21.34 13.33 -3.98
N LEU A 274 -21.24 13.29 -2.65
CA LEU A 274 -22.30 12.79 -1.78
C LEU A 274 -23.49 13.77 -1.78
N PRO A 275 -24.75 13.30 -1.96
CA PRO A 275 -25.89 14.16 -2.22
C PRO A 275 -26.33 15.02 -1.03
N ALA A 276 -26.03 14.60 0.20
CA ALA A 276 -26.51 15.25 1.42
C ALA A 276 -25.38 15.46 2.43
N GLN A 277 -24.15 15.70 1.94
CA GLN A 277 -22.93 15.84 2.78
C GLN A 277 -22.80 14.67 3.77
N ASN A 278 -23.09 13.46 3.30
CA ASN A 278 -23.17 12.26 4.12
C ASN A 278 -21.86 12.06 4.91
N ARG A 279 -21.98 11.82 6.22
CA ARG A 279 -20.83 11.53 7.07
C ARG A 279 -20.20 10.20 6.66
N ILE A 280 -18.89 10.19 6.47
CA ILE A 280 -18.10 8.96 6.30
C ILE A 280 -17.49 8.60 7.65
N ILE A 281 -17.79 7.42 8.17
CA ILE A 281 -17.40 7.00 9.52
C ILE A 281 -16.53 5.74 9.41
N CYS A 282 -15.26 5.87 9.82
CA CYS A 282 -14.34 4.74 9.97
C CYS A 282 -13.90 4.66 11.44
N MET A 283 -14.32 3.60 12.14
CA MET A 283 -14.01 3.42 13.56
C MET A 283 -12.67 2.72 13.82
N LEU A 284 -11.95 2.28 12.78
CA LEU A 284 -10.73 1.48 12.89
C LEU A 284 -9.63 2.12 13.76
N HIS A 285 -9.58 3.44 13.84
CA HIS A 285 -8.59 4.21 14.62
C HIS A 285 -9.14 4.76 15.94
N ASN A 286 -10.37 4.37 16.32
CA ASN A 286 -10.89 4.72 17.63
C ASN A 286 -10.04 4.07 18.73
N ARG A 287 -9.73 4.84 19.79
CA ARG A 287 -8.83 4.42 20.87
C ARG A 287 -9.30 3.12 21.55
N SER A 288 -10.60 2.89 21.65
CA SER A 288 -11.19 1.72 22.30
C SER A 288 -11.08 0.43 21.46
N VAL A 289 -10.78 0.51 20.15
CA VAL A 289 -10.79 -0.67 19.26
C VAL A 289 -9.75 -1.70 19.65
N SER A 290 -8.55 -1.27 20.06
CA SER A 290 -7.50 -2.20 20.49
C SER A 290 -7.93 -3.00 21.73
N ASP A 291 -8.59 -2.33 22.68
CA ASP A 291 -9.06 -2.97 23.92
C ASP A 291 -10.21 -3.93 23.65
N ILE A 292 -11.17 -3.54 22.81
CA ILE A 292 -12.29 -4.40 22.38
C ILE A 292 -11.75 -5.64 21.64
N ALA A 293 -10.80 -5.44 20.71
CA ALA A 293 -10.21 -6.54 19.96
C ALA A 293 -9.49 -7.56 20.86
N ALA A 294 -8.75 -7.07 21.86
CA ALA A 294 -8.08 -7.93 22.83
C ALA A 294 -9.09 -8.68 23.72
N ALA A 295 -10.09 -7.98 24.25
CA ALA A 295 -11.12 -8.58 25.12
C ALA A 295 -11.93 -9.66 24.40
N GLN A 296 -12.26 -9.45 23.12
CA GLN A 296 -13.05 -10.37 22.31
C GLN A 296 -12.19 -11.39 21.53
N ARG A 297 -10.86 -11.32 21.64
CA ARG A 297 -9.91 -12.13 20.85
C ARG A 297 -10.21 -12.11 19.34
N THR A 298 -10.52 -10.92 18.84
CA THR A 298 -10.91 -10.71 17.44
C THR A 298 -10.01 -9.69 16.75
N THR A 299 -10.19 -9.51 15.45
CA THR A 299 -9.45 -8.50 14.68
C THR A 299 -9.91 -7.09 15.02
N ARG A 300 -9.02 -6.09 14.89
CA ARG A 300 -9.39 -4.67 15.04
C ARG A 300 -10.53 -4.24 14.11
N SER A 301 -10.60 -4.79 12.90
CA SER A 301 -11.68 -4.46 11.96
C SER A 301 -13.03 -4.99 12.43
N ALA A 302 -13.09 -6.21 12.97
CA ALA A 302 -14.31 -6.75 13.59
C ALA A 302 -14.70 -5.97 14.86
N ALA A 303 -13.73 -5.68 15.74
CA ALA A 303 -13.95 -4.87 16.94
C ALA A 303 -14.47 -3.45 16.61
N ALA A 304 -14.01 -2.85 15.51
CA ALA A 304 -14.49 -1.54 15.06
C ALA A 304 -15.96 -1.56 14.62
N VAL A 305 -16.48 -2.72 14.21
CA VAL A 305 -17.90 -2.88 13.82
C VAL A 305 -18.83 -2.81 15.03
N GLU A 306 -18.37 -3.17 16.24
CA GLU A 306 -19.16 -2.97 17.47
C GLU A 306 -19.52 -1.49 17.68
N LEU A 307 -18.61 -0.60 17.31
CA LEU A 307 -18.78 0.84 17.44
C LEU A 307 -19.71 1.42 16.38
N TRP A 308 -20.22 0.59 15.45
CA TRP A 308 -21.21 1.02 14.45
C TRP A 308 -22.64 1.01 14.97
N ARG A 309 -22.95 0.30 16.07
CA ARG A 309 -24.33 0.16 16.60
C ARG A 309 -25.11 1.49 16.64
N PRO A 310 -24.56 2.62 17.13
CA PRO A 310 -25.29 3.90 17.18
C PRO A 310 -25.54 4.55 15.80
N HIS A 311 -24.98 4.00 14.74
CA HIS A 311 -24.99 4.57 13.40
C HIS A 311 -25.55 3.61 12.34
N LEU A 312 -25.85 2.36 12.69
CA LEU A 312 -26.22 1.31 11.72
C LEU A 312 -27.57 1.58 11.04
N LYS A 313 -28.57 2.02 11.79
CA LYS A 313 -29.94 2.20 11.30
C LYS A 313 -29.99 3.01 10.01
N GLY A 314 -30.34 2.37 8.91
CA GLY A 314 -30.48 3.00 7.60
C GLY A 314 -29.16 3.46 6.94
N ALA A 315 -27.99 3.14 7.51
CA ALA A 315 -26.70 3.50 6.93
C ALA A 315 -26.41 2.77 5.62
N VAL A 316 -25.45 3.30 4.85
CA VAL A 316 -24.78 2.52 3.79
C VAL A 316 -23.49 1.98 4.38
N VAL A 317 -23.37 0.67 4.49
CA VAL A 317 -22.16 0.01 4.98
C VAL A 317 -21.30 -0.38 3.78
N ALA A 318 -20.01 -0.04 3.80
CA ALA A 318 -19.06 -0.40 2.75
C ALA A 318 -17.81 -1.07 3.34
N ILE A 319 -17.71 -2.38 3.10
CA ILE A 319 -16.60 -3.22 3.58
C ILE A 319 -15.75 -3.59 2.38
N GLY A 320 -14.55 -3.01 2.31
CA GLY A 320 -13.63 -3.18 1.19
C GLY A 320 -12.35 -3.93 1.52
N ASN A 321 -12.08 -4.22 2.79
CA ASN A 321 -10.83 -4.84 3.20
C ASN A 321 -11.08 -6.13 4.00
N ALA A 322 -11.68 -6.03 5.17
CA ALA A 322 -11.65 -7.08 6.18
C ALA A 322 -12.86 -8.04 6.11
N PRO A 323 -12.66 -9.33 5.79
CA PRO A 323 -13.75 -10.31 5.85
C PRO A 323 -14.35 -10.46 7.25
N THR A 324 -13.52 -10.35 8.28
CA THR A 324 -13.94 -10.41 9.69
C THR A 324 -14.87 -9.26 10.09
N ALA A 325 -14.74 -8.09 9.46
CA ALA A 325 -15.70 -6.99 9.66
C ALA A 325 -17.07 -7.35 9.07
N LEU A 326 -17.10 -8.03 7.92
CA LEU A 326 -18.35 -8.46 7.32
C LEU A 326 -19.01 -9.57 8.14
N PHE A 327 -18.26 -10.59 8.57
CA PHE A 327 -18.80 -11.60 9.50
C PHE A 327 -19.37 -10.95 10.76
N ARG A 328 -18.62 -10.05 11.41
CA ARG A 328 -19.11 -9.40 12.62
C ARG A 328 -20.36 -8.58 12.38
N LEU A 329 -20.46 -7.86 11.26
CA LEU A 329 -21.69 -7.15 10.90
C LEU A 329 -22.88 -8.10 10.81
N LEU A 330 -22.74 -9.24 10.15
CA LEU A 330 -23.83 -10.21 10.02
C LEU A 330 -24.24 -10.77 11.38
N GLU A 331 -23.28 -11.06 12.26
CA GLU A 331 -23.56 -11.46 13.65
C GLU A 331 -24.32 -10.37 14.42
N LEU A 332 -23.92 -9.10 14.30
CA LEU A 332 -24.65 -7.98 14.90
C LEU A 332 -26.12 -7.93 14.45
N LEU A 333 -26.35 -8.14 13.16
CA LEU A 333 -27.70 -8.13 12.60
C LEU A 333 -28.52 -9.33 13.09
N ALA A 334 -27.89 -10.51 13.21
CA ALA A 334 -28.53 -11.70 13.79
C ALA A 334 -28.83 -11.53 15.30
N GLU A 335 -28.00 -10.75 16.02
CA GLU A 335 -28.22 -10.33 17.41
C GLU A 335 -29.35 -9.27 17.55
N GLY A 336 -29.95 -8.81 16.46
CA GLY A 336 -31.05 -7.83 16.47
C GLY A 336 -30.60 -6.37 16.44
N ALA A 337 -29.38 -6.07 16.02
CA ALA A 337 -28.97 -4.69 15.76
C ALA A 337 -29.82 -4.04 14.65
N ASP A 338 -29.93 -2.71 14.68
CA ASP A 338 -30.61 -1.96 13.62
C ASP A 338 -30.02 -2.29 12.24
N GLN A 339 -30.89 -2.49 11.25
CA GLN A 339 -30.45 -2.84 9.90
C GLN A 339 -29.94 -1.61 9.12
N PRO A 340 -28.80 -1.73 8.40
CA PRO A 340 -28.40 -0.75 7.40
C PRO A 340 -29.34 -0.79 6.20
N ALA A 341 -29.39 0.31 5.46
CA ALA A 341 -30.18 0.38 4.22
C ALA A 341 -29.50 -0.34 3.05
N LEU A 342 -28.19 -0.56 3.10
CA LEU A 342 -27.42 -1.30 2.09
C LEU A 342 -26.08 -1.76 2.66
N VAL A 343 -25.67 -2.99 2.36
CA VAL A 343 -24.31 -3.50 2.60
C VAL A 343 -23.57 -3.71 1.28
N LEU A 344 -22.42 -3.04 1.13
CA LEU A 344 -21.49 -3.20 0.02
C LEU A 344 -20.37 -4.16 0.46
N GLY A 345 -20.50 -5.44 0.10
CA GLY A 345 -19.62 -6.53 0.49
C GLY A 345 -18.49 -6.77 -0.50
N PHE A 346 -17.40 -6.02 -0.36
CA PHE A 346 -16.21 -6.13 -1.21
C PHE A 346 -14.91 -6.44 -0.44
N PRO A 347 -14.87 -7.14 0.71
CA PRO A 347 -13.59 -7.53 1.30
C PRO A 347 -12.79 -8.39 0.30
N VAL A 348 -11.48 -8.15 0.25
CA VAL A 348 -10.53 -8.87 -0.60
C VAL A 348 -9.71 -9.81 0.26
N GLY A 349 -9.35 -10.98 -0.27
CA GLY A 349 -8.42 -11.85 0.44
C GLY A 349 -8.48 -13.30 0.02
N PHE A 350 -7.47 -14.04 0.45
CA PHE A 350 -7.35 -15.48 0.21
C PHE A 350 -8.04 -16.32 1.30
N VAL A 351 -8.27 -15.74 2.47
CA VAL A 351 -8.84 -16.41 3.64
C VAL A 351 -10.07 -15.64 4.11
N GLY A 352 -11.22 -16.32 4.18
CA GLY A 352 -12.47 -15.79 4.72
C GLY A 352 -13.22 -14.80 3.82
N ALA A 353 -12.60 -14.23 2.79
CA ALA A 353 -13.24 -13.22 1.94
C ALA A 353 -14.39 -13.80 1.11
N ALA A 354 -14.19 -14.97 0.50
CA ALA A 354 -15.23 -15.62 -0.30
C ALA A 354 -16.40 -16.05 0.59
N GLU A 355 -16.08 -16.64 1.74
CA GLU A 355 -17.01 -17.15 2.74
C GLU A 355 -17.82 -16.01 3.37
N ALA A 356 -17.20 -14.89 3.73
CA ALA A 356 -17.90 -13.74 4.31
C ALA A 356 -18.90 -13.12 3.32
N LYS A 357 -18.50 -13.01 2.05
CA LYS A 357 -19.38 -12.45 1.01
C LYS A 357 -20.49 -13.43 0.64
N GLN A 358 -20.23 -14.73 0.69
CA GLN A 358 -21.26 -15.75 0.54
C GLN A 358 -22.24 -15.72 1.72
N ALA A 359 -21.76 -15.59 2.95
CA ALA A 359 -22.62 -15.42 4.12
C ALA A 359 -23.51 -14.16 4.02
N LEU A 360 -23.01 -13.06 3.45
CA LEU A 360 -23.83 -11.88 3.16
C LEU A 360 -24.91 -12.15 2.12
N ILE A 361 -24.57 -12.91 1.07
CA ILE A 361 -25.51 -13.31 0.01
C ILE A 361 -26.64 -14.18 0.58
N ASP A 362 -26.30 -15.06 1.51
CA ASP A 362 -27.19 -16.05 2.11
C ASP A 362 -27.91 -15.56 3.38
N PHE A 363 -27.63 -14.33 3.85
CA PHE A 363 -28.10 -13.84 5.15
C PHE A 363 -29.63 -13.73 5.26
N GLY A 364 -30.29 -13.27 4.19
CA GLY A 364 -31.75 -13.14 4.14
C GLY A 364 -32.24 -12.06 3.17
N ASP A 365 -33.51 -12.18 2.77
CA ASP A 365 -34.12 -11.32 1.72
C ASP A 365 -34.32 -9.86 2.13
N ASP A 366 -34.41 -9.58 3.43
CA ASP A 366 -34.66 -8.23 3.95
C ASP A 366 -33.41 -7.32 3.90
N LEU A 367 -32.21 -7.91 3.78
CA LEU A 367 -30.97 -7.15 3.74
C LEU A 367 -30.58 -6.78 2.30
N ALA A 368 -30.63 -5.49 2.00
CA ALA A 368 -30.12 -4.98 0.73
C ALA A 368 -28.58 -5.15 0.66
N TYR A 369 -28.05 -5.76 -0.40
CA TYR A 369 -26.62 -5.91 -0.61
C TYR A 369 -26.18 -5.80 -2.07
N ILE A 370 -24.92 -5.41 -2.26
CA ILE A 370 -24.15 -5.60 -3.50
C ILE A 370 -22.79 -6.15 -3.09
N ALA A 371 -22.38 -7.29 -3.64
CA ALA A 371 -21.14 -7.97 -3.28
C ALA A 371 -20.45 -8.60 -4.49
N LEU A 372 -19.18 -8.98 -4.34
CA LEU A 372 -18.49 -9.85 -5.30
C LEU A 372 -18.32 -11.24 -4.73
N ARG A 373 -18.52 -12.30 -5.50
CA ARG A 373 -18.15 -13.66 -5.10
C ARG A 373 -16.62 -13.85 -5.12
N GLY A 374 -16.16 -14.96 -4.56
CA GLY A 374 -14.74 -15.36 -4.61
C GLY A 374 -13.81 -14.43 -3.84
N ARG A 375 -12.54 -14.33 -4.27
CA ARG A 375 -11.46 -13.63 -3.54
C ARG A 375 -11.32 -12.15 -3.88
N ARG A 376 -11.84 -11.74 -5.05
CA ARG A 376 -11.70 -10.38 -5.58
C ARG A 376 -12.54 -9.39 -4.74
N GLY A 377 -12.05 -8.17 -4.63
CA GLY A 377 -12.62 -7.16 -3.75
C GLY A 377 -11.69 -5.96 -3.69
N GLY A 378 -11.78 -5.19 -2.62
CA GLY A 378 -10.81 -4.16 -2.30
C GLY A 378 -11.46 -2.82 -2.03
N SER A 379 -10.69 -1.95 -1.37
CA SER A 379 -11.18 -0.63 -0.98
C SER A 379 -11.55 0.24 -2.19
N ALA A 380 -10.84 0.10 -3.31
CA ALA A 380 -11.16 0.80 -4.55
C ALA A 380 -12.57 0.44 -5.07
N LEU A 381 -12.95 -0.84 -4.99
CA LEU A 381 -14.25 -1.33 -5.46
C LEU A 381 -15.39 -0.91 -4.52
N ALA A 382 -15.17 -1.04 -3.20
CA ALA A 382 -16.13 -0.56 -2.21
C ALA A 382 -16.41 0.94 -2.37
N ALA A 383 -15.35 1.75 -2.51
CA ALA A 383 -15.48 3.18 -2.74
C ALA A 383 -16.11 3.51 -4.11
N ALA A 384 -15.75 2.77 -5.17
CA ALA A 384 -16.35 2.92 -6.49
C ALA A 384 -17.87 2.65 -6.45
N ALA A 385 -18.31 1.63 -5.72
CA ALA A 385 -19.72 1.34 -5.54
C ALA A 385 -20.46 2.48 -4.83
N VAL A 386 -19.93 3.01 -3.71
CA VAL A 386 -20.50 4.19 -3.03
C VAL A 386 -20.59 5.38 -3.98
N ASN A 387 -19.51 5.67 -4.70
CA ASN A 387 -19.41 6.78 -5.64
C ASN A 387 -20.42 6.66 -6.81
N ALA A 388 -20.65 5.44 -7.31
CA ALA A 388 -21.64 5.20 -8.37
C ALA A 388 -23.07 5.42 -7.86
N LEU A 389 -23.36 5.02 -6.62
CA LEU A 389 -24.66 5.26 -6.00
C LEU A 389 -24.90 6.76 -5.77
N ALA A 390 -23.90 7.49 -5.31
CA ALA A 390 -23.98 8.94 -5.10
C ALA A 390 -24.12 9.75 -6.40
N ALA A 391 -23.57 9.27 -7.52
CA ALA A 391 -23.71 9.95 -8.81
C ALA A 391 -25.15 9.90 -9.35
N GLY A 392 -25.90 8.85 -9.02
CA GLY A 392 -27.29 8.65 -9.48
C GLY A 392 -28.36 9.42 -8.69
N THR A 393 -27.97 10.35 -7.81
CA THR A 393 -28.87 11.11 -6.92
C THR A 393 -28.87 12.61 -7.17
N ARG A 394 -28.05 13.12 -8.10
CA ARG A 394 -28.13 14.52 -8.53
C ARG A 394 -29.21 14.63 -9.62
N THR A 395 -30.33 15.27 -9.29
CA THR A 395 -31.28 15.83 -10.26
C THR A 395 -30.69 17.05 -10.95
#